data_AF-A0A3M1FKL9-F1
#
_entry.id   AF-A0A3M1FKL9-F1
#
_cell.length_a   1.000
_cell.length_b   1.000
_cell.length_c   1.000
_cell.angle_alpha   90.00
_cell.angle_beta   90.00
_cell.angle_gamma   90.00
#
_symmetry.space_group_name_H-M   'P 1'
#
loop_
_entity.id
_entity.type
_entity.pdbx_description
1 polymer ?
#
loop_
_entity_poly.entity_id
_entity_poly.type
_entity_poly.pdbx_seq_one_letter_code
_entity_poly.pdbx_strand_id
1 'polypeptide(L)'
;MMLGFRVPAWFAGLFPIVVLCAIYGFLSTPTPESIGLPELAIALLLIVLSIRPALLALISPLSKSEIPASVRVAFLYLLLVPTITGLLINQNELHDFIRDIIPLFFMFLPLFLYRILFRYPDRAAKWIAVGLYIAGLGFMLQFSLDPSVDLTKVGLMQMVGENRDN
;
A
#
# COMPACT_ATOMS: atom_id res chain seq x y z
N MET A 1 28.11 -10.77 -27.73
CA MET A 1 26.68 -10.63 -28.01
C MET A 1 25.94 -10.67 -26.66
N MET A 2 25.82 -9.53 -25.99
CA MET A 2 25.12 -9.46 -24.70
C MET A 2 23.61 -9.43 -24.97
N LEU A 3 22.92 -10.51 -24.65
CA LEU A 3 21.46 -10.57 -24.60
C LEU A 3 20.97 -9.60 -23.51
N GLY A 4 20.71 -8.35 -23.91
CA GLY A 4 20.07 -7.37 -23.05
C GLY A 4 18.63 -7.79 -22.80
N PHE A 5 18.38 -8.52 -21.71
CA PHE A 5 17.04 -8.78 -21.19
C PHE A 5 16.41 -7.43 -20.81
N ARG A 6 15.72 -6.79 -21.75
CA ARG A 6 14.89 -5.62 -21.47
C ARG A 6 13.65 -6.09 -20.73
N VAL A 7 13.65 -5.91 -19.42
CA VAL A 7 12.46 -6.12 -18.59
C VAL A 7 11.33 -5.24 -19.15
N PRO A 8 10.16 -5.81 -19.48
CA PRO A 8 9.06 -5.02 -20.00
C PRO A 8 8.59 -3.97 -18.98
N ALA A 9 8.27 -2.77 -19.45
CA ALA A 9 7.87 -1.66 -18.56
C ALA A 9 6.64 -1.98 -17.69
N TRP A 10 5.73 -2.83 -18.17
CA TRP A 10 4.58 -3.30 -17.36
C TRP A 10 5.03 -4.22 -16.22
N PHE A 11 6.06 -5.05 -16.44
CA PHE A 11 6.57 -5.96 -15.43
C PHE A 11 7.27 -5.17 -14.31
N ALA A 12 8.07 -4.18 -14.69
CA ALA A 12 8.78 -3.32 -13.74
C ALA A 12 7.84 -2.55 -12.78
N GLY A 13 6.60 -2.24 -13.19
CA GLY A 13 5.63 -1.56 -12.33
C GLY A 13 4.63 -2.49 -11.63
N LEU A 14 4.29 -3.66 -12.22
CA LEU A 14 3.33 -4.60 -11.62
C LEU A 14 3.99 -5.60 -10.65
N PHE A 15 5.21 -6.02 -10.94
CA PHE A 15 5.94 -6.97 -10.08
C PHE A 15 6.14 -6.44 -8.65
N PRO A 16 6.55 -5.16 -8.43
CA PRO A 16 6.69 -4.62 -7.08
C PRO A 16 5.38 -4.60 -6.29
N ILE A 17 4.21 -4.51 -6.94
CA ILE A 17 2.91 -4.60 -6.26
C ILE A 17 2.74 -5.99 -5.65
N VAL A 18 3.07 -7.04 -6.40
CA VAL A 18 2.97 -8.41 -5.88
C VAL A 18 3.93 -8.63 -4.72
N VAL A 19 5.16 -8.10 -4.82
CA VAL A 19 6.13 -8.14 -3.71
C VAL A 19 5.60 -7.39 -2.50
N LEU A 20 5.03 -6.19 -2.70
CA LEU A 20 4.42 -5.41 -1.63
C LEU A 20 3.29 -6.19 -0.95
N CYS A 21 2.38 -6.80 -1.73
CA CYS A 21 1.31 -7.64 -1.21
C CYS A 21 1.82 -8.86 -0.44
N ALA A 22 2.91 -9.48 -0.90
CA ALA A 22 3.53 -10.61 -0.20
C ALA A 22 4.13 -10.17 1.14
N ILE A 23 4.90 -9.07 1.16
CA ILE A 23 5.46 -8.54 2.41
C ILE A 23 4.32 -8.15 3.36
N TYR A 24 3.31 -7.46 2.85
CA TYR A 24 2.17 -7.02 3.65
C TYR A 24 1.40 -8.19 4.26
N GLY A 25 1.04 -9.20 3.46
CA GLY A 25 0.23 -10.33 3.94
C GLY A 25 1.00 -11.31 4.83
N PHE A 26 2.30 -11.51 4.61
CA PHE A 26 3.07 -12.53 5.36
C PHE A 26 3.86 -11.96 6.52
N LEU A 27 4.34 -10.72 6.44
CA LEU A 27 5.34 -10.19 7.37
C LEU A 27 4.88 -8.94 8.12
N SER A 28 3.91 -8.20 7.60
CA SER A 28 3.39 -6.99 8.25
C SER A 28 2.10 -7.31 9.02
N THR A 29 1.69 -6.38 9.87
CA THR A 29 0.41 -6.44 10.59
C THR A 29 -0.51 -5.33 10.12
N PRO A 30 -1.84 -5.47 10.25
CA PRO A 30 -2.81 -4.44 9.84
C PRO A 30 -2.58 -3.09 10.54
N THR A 31 -2.04 -3.11 11.76
CA THR A 31 -1.71 -1.96 12.59
C THR A 31 -0.41 -2.23 13.36
N PRO A 32 0.76 -1.96 12.78
CA PRO A 32 2.03 -2.18 13.46
C PRO A 32 2.18 -1.16 14.60
N GLU A 33 2.49 -1.64 15.80
CA GLU A 33 2.76 -0.79 16.98
C GLU A 33 4.10 -0.05 16.88
N SER A 34 5.00 -0.54 16.02
CA SER A 34 6.29 0.09 15.74
C SER A 34 6.72 -0.17 14.30
N ILE A 35 7.54 0.72 13.73
CA ILE A 35 8.10 0.56 12.39
C ILE A 35 9.16 -0.55 12.41
N GLY A 36 8.78 -1.72 11.89
CA GLY A 36 9.68 -2.84 11.67
C GLY A 36 10.35 -2.82 10.29
N LEU A 37 11.18 -3.83 10.04
CA LEU A 37 11.79 -4.07 8.73
C LEU A 37 10.75 -4.30 7.61
N PRO A 38 9.63 -5.02 7.82
CA PRO A 38 8.60 -5.19 6.78
C PRO A 38 7.97 -3.85 6.36
N GLU A 39 7.68 -2.98 7.31
CA GLU A 39 7.07 -1.67 7.08
C GLU A 39 8.02 -0.76 6.29
N LEU A 40 9.32 -0.77 6.64
CA LEU A 40 10.35 -0.05 5.88
C LEU A 40 10.47 -0.57 4.44
N ALA A 41 10.39 -1.88 4.22
CA ALA A 41 10.44 -2.46 2.89
C ALA A 41 9.21 -2.05 2.05
N ILE A 42 8.03 -2.05 2.65
CA ILE A 42 6.79 -1.56 2.01
C ILE A 42 6.93 -0.07 1.67
N ALA A 43 7.39 0.75 2.61
CA ALA A 43 7.60 2.18 2.41
C ALA A 43 8.56 2.45 1.24
N LEU A 44 9.69 1.75 1.20
CA LEU A 44 10.68 1.88 0.14
C LEU A 44 10.08 1.49 -1.22
N LEU A 45 9.35 0.37 -1.30
CA LEU A 45 8.70 -0.07 -2.55
C LEU A 45 7.66 0.94 -3.03
N LEU A 46 6.87 1.50 -2.10
CA LEU A 46 5.91 2.56 -2.42
C LEU A 46 6.61 3.80 -2.94
N ILE A 47 7.69 4.26 -2.30
CA ILE A 47 8.47 5.42 -2.76
C ILE A 47 9.02 5.15 -4.17
N VAL A 48 9.61 3.99 -4.43
CA VAL A 48 10.15 3.65 -5.76
C VAL A 48 9.05 3.65 -6.84
N LEU A 49 7.86 3.12 -6.53
CA LEU A 49 6.72 3.11 -7.44
C LEU A 49 6.13 4.51 -7.67
N SER A 50 6.14 5.35 -6.63
CA SER A 50 5.39 6.60 -6.61
C SER A 50 6.21 7.84 -6.91
N ILE A 51 7.53 7.84 -6.68
CA ILE A 51 8.33 9.07 -6.71
C ILE A 51 8.34 9.72 -8.10
N ARG A 52 8.47 8.93 -9.16
CA ARG A 52 8.44 9.44 -10.53
C ARG A 52 7.07 10.01 -10.91
N PRO A 53 5.94 9.28 -10.77
CA PRO A 53 4.64 9.84 -11.06
C PRO A 53 4.26 10.98 -10.12
N ALA A 54 4.67 10.96 -8.84
CA ALA A 54 4.49 12.06 -7.90
C ALA A 54 5.25 13.31 -8.35
N LEU A 55 6.53 13.19 -8.73
CA LEU A 55 7.32 14.31 -9.26
C LEU A 55 6.73 14.87 -10.55
N LEU A 56 6.24 14.01 -11.46
CA LEU A 56 5.52 14.46 -12.65
C LEU A 56 4.22 15.19 -12.25
N ALA A 57 3.51 14.71 -11.25
CA ALA A 57 2.35 15.37 -10.65
C ALA A 57 2.71 16.58 -9.77
N LEU A 58 3.98 16.92 -9.58
CA LEU A 58 4.40 18.20 -8.98
C LEU A 58 4.78 19.20 -10.06
N ILE A 59 5.58 18.76 -11.04
CA ILE A 59 6.27 19.65 -11.98
C ILE A 59 5.47 19.89 -13.27
N SER A 60 4.65 18.93 -13.71
CA SER A 60 3.96 19.07 -15.00
C SER A 60 2.92 20.20 -14.97
N PRO A 61 2.73 20.97 -16.05
CA PRO A 61 1.60 21.88 -16.16
C PRO A 61 0.29 21.10 -16.06
N LEU A 62 -0.70 21.62 -15.33
CA LEU A 62 -2.03 20.99 -15.16
C LEU A 62 -2.68 20.62 -16.51
N SER A 63 -2.42 21.40 -17.56
CA SER A 63 -2.96 21.20 -18.91
C SER A 63 -2.33 20.06 -19.72
N LYS A 64 -1.18 19.53 -19.31
CA LYS A 64 -0.44 18.47 -20.03
C LYS A 64 -0.34 17.16 -19.26
N SER A 65 -0.97 17.10 -18.10
CA SER A 65 -0.94 15.94 -17.21
C SER A 65 -1.95 14.89 -17.69
N GLU A 66 -1.51 13.64 -17.82
CA GLU A 66 -2.40 12.48 -18.03
C GLU A 66 -3.27 12.20 -16.79
N ILE A 67 -2.85 12.70 -15.63
CA ILE A 67 -3.59 12.60 -14.37
C ILE A 67 -4.61 13.75 -14.29
N PRO A 68 -5.89 13.48 -13.96
CA PRO A 68 -6.90 14.52 -13.73
C PRO A 68 -6.47 15.53 -12.67
N ALA A 69 -6.72 16.82 -12.94
CA ALA A 69 -6.34 17.92 -12.04
C ALA A 69 -6.92 17.76 -10.63
N SER A 70 -8.17 17.31 -10.50
CA SER A 70 -8.82 17.09 -9.21
C SER A 70 -8.08 16.08 -8.33
N VAL A 71 -7.66 14.95 -8.90
CA VAL A 71 -6.93 13.89 -8.17
C VAL A 71 -5.56 14.39 -7.73
N ARG A 72 -4.89 15.17 -8.58
CA ARG A 72 -3.59 15.78 -8.27
C ARG A 72 -3.69 16.81 -7.15
N VAL A 73 -4.70 17.69 -7.20
CA VAL A 73 -4.96 18.67 -6.12
C VAL A 73 -5.27 17.94 -4.81
N ALA A 74 -6.10 16.89 -4.85
CA ALA A 74 -6.40 16.08 -3.68
C ALA A 74 -5.15 15.41 -3.08
N PHE A 75 -4.28 14.83 -3.92
CA PHE A 75 -3.01 14.25 -3.47
C PHE A 75 -2.11 15.28 -2.80
N LEU A 76 -1.92 16.44 -3.42
CA LEU A 76 -1.08 17.51 -2.85
C LEU A 76 -1.66 18.08 -1.56
N TYR A 77 -2.98 18.29 -1.51
CA TYR A 77 -3.67 18.78 -0.32
C TYR A 77 -3.56 17.78 0.84
N LEU A 78 -3.81 16.50 0.57
CA LEU A 78 -3.70 15.45 1.59
C LEU A 78 -2.26 15.14 2.00
N LEU A 79 -1.27 15.42 1.15
CA LEU A 79 0.15 15.34 1.52
C LEU A 79 0.57 16.53 2.38
N LEU A 80 0.01 17.71 2.13
CA LEU A 80 0.30 18.93 2.88
C LEU A 80 -0.03 18.78 4.37
N VAL A 81 -1.18 18.18 4.70
CA VAL A 81 -1.65 18.01 6.09
C VAL A 81 -0.63 17.26 6.97
N PRO A 82 -0.24 16.00 6.67
CA PRO A 82 0.75 15.28 7.46
C PRO A 82 2.15 15.91 7.38
N THR A 83 2.47 16.62 6.29
CA THR A 83 3.73 17.37 6.19
C THR A 83 3.78 18.51 7.19
N ILE A 84 2.72 19.32 7.29
CA ILE A 84 2.62 20.42 8.23
C ILE A 84 2.54 19.90 9.67
N THR A 85 1.71 18.90 9.93
CA THR A 85 1.56 18.31 11.28
C THR A 85 2.87 17.70 11.77
N GLY A 86 3.58 16.95 10.92
CA GLY A 86 4.87 16.37 11.28
C GLY A 86 5.96 17.41 11.54
N LEU A 87 5.96 18.52 10.77
CA LEU A 87 6.98 19.57 10.88
C LEU A 87 6.73 20.55 12.04
N LEU A 88 5.45 20.83 12.37
CA LEU A 88 5.08 21.86 13.35
C LEU A 88 4.64 21.32 14.72
N ILE A 89 4.03 20.13 14.78
CA ILE A 89 3.32 19.66 15.98
C ILE A 89 4.05 18.51 16.67
N ASN A 90 4.54 17.52 15.92
CA ASN A 90 5.08 16.27 16.50
C ASN A 90 6.60 16.27 16.75
N GLN A 91 7.24 17.43 16.87
CA GLN A 91 8.67 17.57 17.22
C GLN A 91 9.63 16.57 16.51
N ASN A 92 9.46 16.36 15.19
CA ASN A 92 10.34 15.49 14.39
C ASN A 92 10.40 14.01 14.81
N GLU A 93 9.39 13.46 15.49
CA GLU A 93 9.32 12.01 15.62
C GLU A 93 9.04 11.38 14.25
N LEU A 94 10.13 10.91 13.62
CA LEU A 94 10.15 10.29 12.29
C LEU A 94 9.09 9.19 12.16
N HIS A 95 8.82 8.50 13.26
CA HIS A 95 7.84 7.44 13.36
C HIS A 95 6.42 7.90 12.96
N ASP A 96 5.94 8.97 13.60
CA ASP A 96 4.58 9.46 13.38
C ASP A 96 4.41 10.07 11.99
N PHE A 97 5.45 10.75 11.50
CA PHE A 97 5.47 11.27 10.13
C PHE A 97 5.37 10.15 9.09
N ILE A 98 6.14 9.06 9.27
CA ILE A 98 6.11 7.91 8.37
C ILE A 98 4.75 7.20 8.42
N ARG A 99 4.15 7.06 9.61
CA ARG A 99 2.83 6.45 9.82
C ARG A 99 1.73 7.17 9.03
N ASP A 100 1.81 8.49 8.91
CA ASP A 100 0.77 9.27 8.23
C ASP A 100 1.01 9.34 6.71
N ILE A 101 2.27 9.24 6.26
CA ILE A 101 2.64 9.33 4.84
C ILE A 101 2.45 8.01 4.10
N ILE A 102 2.87 6.87 4.67
CA ILE A 102 2.79 5.57 3.97
C ILE A 102 1.36 5.24 3.52
N PRO A 103 0.32 5.36 4.37
CA PRO A 103 -1.06 5.09 3.98
C PRO A 103 -1.55 6.02 2.87
N LEU A 104 -1.09 7.28 2.85
CA LEU A 104 -1.42 8.20 1.77
C LEU A 104 -0.87 7.71 0.43
N PHE A 105 0.40 7.29 0.40
CA PHE A 105 1.00 6.72 -0.81
C PHE A 105 0.31 5.41 -1.23
N PHE A 106 -0.12 4.59 -0.27
CA PHE A 106 -0.89 3.39 -0.56
C PHE A 106 -2.28 3.72 -1.15
N MET A 107 -2.99 4.70 -0.58
CA MET A 107 -4.30 5.15 -1.07
C MET A 107 -4.21 5.68 -2.51
N PHE A 108 -3.11 6.37 -2.84
CA PHE A 108 -2.85 6.88 -4.18
C PHE A 108 -2.06 5.90 -5.07
N LEU A 109 -1.92 4.62 -4.70
CA LEU A 109 -1.30 3.60 -5.55
C LEU A 109 -1.93 3.52 -6.96
N PRO A 110 -3.27 3.56 -7.14
CA PRO A 110 -3.88 3.56 -8.47
C PRO A 110 -3.46 4.74 -9.33
N LEU A 111 -3.18 5.89 -8.70
CA LEU A 111 -2.69 7.09 -9.37
C LEU A 111 -1.29 6.86 -9.94
N PHE A 112 -0.40 6.25 -9.16
CA PHE A 112 0.97 5.96 -9.60
C PHE A 112 1.02 4.88 -10.68
N LEU A 113 0.06 3.96 -10.65
CA LEU A 113 -0.08 2.88 -11.63
C LEU A 113 -0.96 3.25 -12.82
N TYR A 114 -1.52 4.46 -12.86
CA TYR A 114 -2.48 4.91 -13.87
C TYR A 114 -2.04 4.56 -15.30
N ARG A 115 -0.81 4.91 -15.66
CA ARG A 115 -0.25 4.61 -17.00
C ARG A 115 -0.23 3.13 -17.33
N ILE A 116 0.04 2.27 -16.36
CA ILE A 116 0.13 0.82 -16.57
C ILE A 116 -1.26 0.21 -16.61
N LEU A 117 -2.17 0.66 -15.73
CA LEU A 117 -3.57 0.25 -15.71
C LEU A 117 -4.27 0.53 -17.04
N PHE A 118 -4.05 1.72 -17.62
CA PHE A 118 -4.67 2.09 -18.89
C PHE A 118 -3.97 1.47 -20.11
N ARG A 119 -2.65 1.30 -20.08
CA ARG A 119 -1.89 0.76 -21.22
C ARG A 119 -1.94 -0.77 -21.31
N TYR A 120 -2.11 -1.46 -20.18
CA TYR A 120 -2.10 -2.93 -20.11
C TYR A 120 -3.17 -3.44 -19.12
N PRO A 121 -4.47 -3.16 -19.35
CA PRO A 121 -5.53 -3.43 -18.38
C PRO A 121 -5.62 -4.91 -17.98
N ASP A 122 -5.59 -5.84 -18.94
CA ASP A 122 -5.70 -7.28 -18.66
C ASP A 122 -4.54 -7.80 -17.82
N ARG A 123 -3.32 -7.32 -18.10
CA ARG A 123 -2.13 -7.70 -17.33
C ARG A 123 -2.16 -7.08 -15.95
N ALA A 124 -2.51 -5.80 -15.85
CA ALA A 124 -2.60 -5.13 -14.56
C ALA A 124 -3.63 -5.81 -13.66
N ALA A 125 -4.83 -6.10 -14.18
CA ALA A 125 -5.86 -6.83 -13.45
C ALA A 125 -5.35 -8.20 -12.98
N LYS A 126 -4.70 -8.98 -13.85
CA LYS A 126 -4.13 -10.29 -13.47
C LYS A 126 -3.08 -10.19 -12.36
N TRP A 127 -2.13 -9.27 -12.47
CA TRP A 127 -1.06 -9.13 -11.49
C TRP A 127 -1.55 -8.55 -10.17
N ILE A 128 -2.50 -7.62 -10.19
CA ILE A 128 -3.17 -7.11 -8.99
C ILE A 128 -3.95 -8.24 -8.31
N ALA A 129 -4.71 -9.04 -9.08
CA ALA A 129 -5.43 -10.19 -8.53
C ALA A 129 -4.49 -11.22 -7.90
N VAL A 130 -3.35 -11.51 -8.55
CA VAL A 130 -2.31 -12.38 -7.98
C VAL A 130 -1.76 -11.79 -6.68
N GLY A 131 -1.45 -10.49 -6.65
CA GLY A 131 -0.96 -9.82 -5.45
C GLY A 131 -1.97 -9.90 -4.30
N LEU A 132 -3.23 -9.55 -4.55
CA LEU A 132 -4.31 -9.63 -3.56
C LEU A 132 -4.54 -11.06 -3.05
N TYR A 133 -4.48 -12.05 -3.94
CA TYR A 133 -4.59 -13.45 -3.57
C TYR A 133 -3.44 -13.88 -2.64
N ILE A 134 -2.20 -13.50 -2.95
CA ILE A 134 -1.03 -13.77 -2.11
C ILE A 134 -1.15 -13.06 -0.76
N ALA A 135 -1.60 -11.80 -0.73
CA ALA A 135 -1.83 -11.08 0.53
C ALA A 135 -2.89 -11.78 1.38
N GLY A 136 -4.01 -12.21 0.78
CA GLY A 136 -5.06 -12.95 1.47
C GLY A 136 -4.58 -14.28 2.04
N LEU A 137 -3.78 -15.03 1.29
CA LEU A 137 -3.14 -16.25 1.80
C LEU A 137 -2.19 -15.97 2.97
N GLY A 138 -1.38 -14.92 2.87
CA GLY A 138 -0.51 -14.48 3.94
C GLY A 138 -1.29 -14.20 5.22
N PHE A 139 -2.33 -13.37 5.13
CA PHE A 139 -3.17 -13.05 6.30
C PHE A 139 -3.88 -14.27 6.86
N MET A 140 -4.37 -15.17 6.01
CA MET A 140 -4.98 -16.42 6.45
C MET A 140 -3.98 -17.28 7.24
N LEU A 141 -2.73 -17.37 6.78
CA LEU A 141 -1.67 -18.11 7.47
C LEU A 141 -1.27 -17.45 8.78
N GLN A 142 -1.09 -16.13 8.80
CA GLN A 142 -0.81 -15.38 10.03
C GLN A 142 -1.92 -15.63 11.06
N PHE A 143 -3.18 -15.49 10.65
CA PHE A 143 -4.34 -15.72 11.51
C PHE A 143 -4.40 -17.15 12.05
N SER A 144 -4.06 -18.14 11.23
CA SER A 144 -4.08 -19.56 11.63
C SER A 144 -2.95 -19.95 12.57
N LEU A 145 -1.83 -19.23 12.52
CA LEU A 145 -0.64 -19.48 13.34
C LEU A 145 -0.60 -18.65 14.61
N ASP A 146 -1.49 -17.65 14.73
CA ASP A 146 -1.56 -16.80 15.91
C ASP A 146 -2.07 -17.59 17.13
N PRO A 147 -1.22 -17.83 18.15
CA PRO A 147 -1.59 -18.61 19.33
C PRO A 147 -2.66 -17.93 20.19
N SER A 148 -2.89 -16.63 19.98
CA SER A 148 -3.90 -15.86 20.71
C SER A 148 -5.31 -16.06 20.14
N VAL A 149 -5.43 -16.51 18.89
CA VAL A 149 -6.68 -16.77 18.20
C VAL A 149 -7.17 -18.18 18.52
N ASP A 150 -7.82 -18.31 19.67
CA ASP A 150 -8.53 -19.53 20.03
C ASP A 150 -9.85 -19.57 19.25
N LEU A 151 -9.84 -20.22 18.08
CA LEU A 151 -11.03 -20.40 17.20
C LEU A 151 -12.23 -20.96 17.98
N THR A 152 -11.96 -21.77 18.99
CA THR A 152 -12.94 -22.33 19.91
C THR A 152 -13.66 -21.25 20.69
N LYS A 153 -12.97 -20.18 21.13
CA LYS A 153 -13.57 -19.03 21.83
C LYS A 153 -14.34 -18.11 20.89
N VAL A 154 -13.92 -17.95 19.64
CA VAL A 154 -14.66 -17.15 18.64
C VAL A 154 -15.99 -17.81 18.30
N GLY A 155 -15.99 -19.13 18.10
CA GLY A 155 -17.22 -19.92 17.91
C GLY A 155 -18.10 -19.93 19.16
N LEU A 156 -17.51 -20.07 20.36
CA LEU A 156 -18.26 -20.03 21.61
C LEU A 156 -18.86 -18.64 21.88
N MET A 157 -18.17 -17.54 21.58
CA MET A 157 -18.70 -16.18 21.75
C MET A 157 -19.84 -15.86 20.77
N GLN A 158 -19.82 -16.42 19.55
CA GLN A 158 -20.97 -16.32 18.64
C GLN A 158 -22.14 -17.23 19.06
N MET A 159 -21.87 -18.41 19.62
CA MET A 159 -22.91 -19.32 20.11
C MET A 159 -23.50 -18.93 21.47
N VAL A 160 -22.74 -18.23 22.32
CA VAL A 160 -23.14 -17.80 23.67
C VAL A 160 -23.56 -16.32 23.69
N GLY A 161 -23.23 -15.56 22.64
CA GLY A 161 -23.47 -14.12 22.50
C GLY A 161 -24.91 -13.67 22.22
N GLU A 162 -25.90 -14.51 22.50
CA GLU A 162 -27.32 -14.15 22.39
C GLU A 162 -28.12 -14.75 23.56
N ASN A 163 -27.64 -14.56 24.80
CA ASN A 163 -28.41 -14.95 25.99
C ASN A 163 -28.06 -14.13 27.25
N ARG A 164 -27.51 -12.92 27.09
CA ARG A 164 -27.12 -12.05 28.21
C ARG A 164 -27.81 -10.68 28.24
N ASP A 165 -29.01 -10.61 27.68
CA ASP A 165 -29.97 -9.54 27.97
C ASP A 165 -31.15 -10.13 28.74
N ASN A 166 -30.99 -10.25 30.06
CA ASN A 166 -32.05 -10.32 31.09
C ASN A 166 -31.45 -10.08 32.48
#